data_AF-A0A9E3MSB0-F1
#
_entry.id   AF-A0A9E3MSB0-F1
#
_cell.length_a   1.000
_cell.length_b   1.000
_cell.length_c   1.000
_cell.angle_alpha   90.00
_cell.angle_beta   90.00
_cell.angle_gamma   90.00
#
_symmetry.space_group_name_H-M   'P 1'
#
loop_
_entity.id
_entity.type
_entity.pdbx_description
1 polymer ?
#
loop_
_entity_poly.entity_id
_entity_poly.type
_entity_poly.pdbx_seq_one_letter_code
_entity_poly.pdbx_strand_id
1 'polypeptide(L)' 'MTDIITLADPRVAAVTHDECGEPLVDLRDDGRLRLDARQADDEGSYAHLRAGALHRLVRAQRLLPAGIRFLVVE' A
#
# COMPACT_ATOMS: atom_id res chain seq x y z
N MET A 1 20.53 -11.77 23.73
CA MET A 1 19.70 -10.56 23.53
C MET A 1 19.82 -10.20 22.07
N THR A 2 18.70 -10.09 21.34
CA THR A 2 18.74 -9.69 19.93
C THR A 2 19.12 -8.22 19.87
N ASP A 3 20.11 -7.92 19.05
CA ASP A 3 20.58 -6.56 18.77
C ASP A 3 19.42 -5.73 18.17
N ILE A 4 19.18 -4.53 18.70
CA ILE A 4 18.10 -3.64 18.20
C ILE A 4 18.62 -2.94 16.95
N ILE A 5 18.00 -3.20 15.79
CA ILE A 5 18.30 -2.51 14.53
C ILE A 5 17.41 -1.28 14.40
N THR A 6 18.01 -0.10 14.30
CA THR A 6 17.27 1.16 14.06
C THR A 6 16.96 1.34 12.57
N LEU A 7 15.97 2.16 12.20
CA LEU A 7 15.70 2.49 10.79
C LEU A 7 16.89 3.18 10.10
N ALA A 8 17.74 3.88 10.85
CA ALA A 8 18.94 4.54 10.33
C ALA A 8 20.18 3.62 10.29
N ASP A 9 20.04 2.37 10.72
CA ASP A 9 21.15 1.42 10.75
C ASP A 9 21.61 1.08 9.31
N PRO A 10 22.93 1.09 9.02
CA PRO A 10 23.44 0.77 7.68
C PRO A 10 23.00 -0.60 7.15
N ARG A 11 22.69 -1.55 8.03
CA ARG A 11 22.15 -2.87 7.65
C ARG A 11 20.82 -2.76 6.91
N VAL A 12 19.98 -1.77 7.26
CA VAL A 12 18.71 -1.49 6.57
C VAL A 12 18.98 -0.95 5.18
N ALA A 13 19.89 0.02 5.04
CA ALA A 13 20.25 0.59 3.74
C ALA A 13 20.94 -0.42 2.80
N ALA A 14 21.59 -1.44 3.36
CA ALA A 14 22.22 -2.51 2.60
C ALA A 14 21.23 -3.58 2.08
N VAL A 15 19.96 -3.53 2.48
CA VAL A 15 18.95 -4.47 1.98
C VAL A 15 18.66 -4.17 0.50
N THR A 16 19.08 -5.08 -0.38
CA THR A 16 18.72 -5.02 -1.80
C THR A 16 17.28 -5.44 -1.99
N HIS A 17 16.55 -4.75 -2.85
CA HIS A 17 15.21 -5.12 -3.26
C HIS A 17 15.11 -5.08 -4.77
N ASP A 18 14.42 -6.07 -5.33
CA ASP A 18 14.04 -6.06 -6.73
C ASP A 18 12.63 -5.50 -6.86
N GLU A 19 12.38 -4.82 -7.98
CA GLU A 19 11.05 -4.39 -8.38
C GLU A 19 10.19 -5.65 -8.68
N CYS A 20 8.95 -5.70 -8.20
CA CYS A 20 8.14 -6.92 -8.25
C CYS A 20 7.46 -7.18 -9.60
N GLY A 21 7.56 -6.28 -10.57
CA GLY A 21 7.00 -6.40 -11.93
C GLY A 21 5.48 -6.23 -12.02
N GLU A 22 4.76 -6.14 -10.90
CA GLU A 22 3.30 -6.00 -10.91
C GLU A 22 2.89 -4.61 -11.41
N PRO A 23 1.88 -4.45 -12.28
CA PRO A 23 1.44 -3.13 -12.70
C PRO A 23 0.92 -2.32 -11.50
N LEU A 24 1.16 -1.01 -11.53
CA LEU A 24 0.44 -0.06 -10.71
C LEU A 24 -0.93 0.18 -11.32
N VAL A 25 -1.98 0.05 -10.51
CA VAL A 25 -3.37 0.30 -10.90
C VAL A 25 -3.90 1.49 -10.12
N ASP A 26 -4.70 2.32 -10.79
CA ASP A 26 -5.36 3.46 -10.18
C ASP A 26 -6.60 3.00 -9.39
N LEU A 27 -6.62 3.32 -8.09
CA LEU A 27 -7.71 2.96 -7.20
C LEU A 27 -9.01 3.72 -7.51
N ARG A 28 -8.94 4.86 -8.20
CA ARG A 28 -10.10 5.68 -8.59
C ARG A 28 -10.97 4.98 -9.64
N ASP A 29 -10.36 4.18 -10.50
CA ASP A 29 -11.05 3.42 -11.55
C ASP A 29 -11.77 2.18 -11.01
N ASP A 30 -11.25 1.62 -9.91
CA ASP A 30 -11.68 0.33 -9.37
C ASP A 30 -12.78 0.45 -8.31
N GLY A 31 -12.68 1.44 -7.43
CA GLY A 31 -13.69 1.75 -6.40
C GLY A 31 -13.90 0.69 -5.30
N ARG A 32 -13.16 -0.44 -5.28
CA ARG A 32 -13.34 -1.49 -4.25
C ARG A 32 -12.71 -1.13 -2.91
N LEU A 33 -11.71 -0.24 -2.90
CA LEU A 33 -11.12 0.36 -1.71
C LEU A 33 -11.48 1.84 -1.65
N ARG A 34 -11.69 2.39 -0.45
CA ARG A 34 -11.82 3.84 -0.29
C ARG A 34 -10.45 4.48 -0.34
N LEU A 35 -10.37 5.65 -0.96
CA LEU A 35 -9.15 6.44 -1.07
C LEU A 35 -9.37 7.81 -0.43
N ASP A 36 -8.42 8.23 0.40
CA ASP A 36 -8.39 9.58 0.95
C ASP A 36 -7.71 10.53 -0.03
N ALA A 37 -8.37 11.63 -0.39
CA ALA A 37 -7.86 12.60 -1.35
C ALA A 37 -7.11 13.78 -0.70
N ARG A 38 -6.94 13.80 0.63
CA ARG A 38 -6.33 14.94 1.34
C ARG A 38 -4.86 15.17 0.98
N GLN A 39 -4.18 14.15 0.51
CA GLN A 39 -2.78 14.19 0.08
C GLN A 39 -2.62 14.07 -1.44
N ALA A 40 -3.70 14.30 -2.20
CA ALA A 40 -3.62 14.28 -3.64
C ALA A 40 -2.63 15.32 -4.16
N ASP A 41 -1.75 14.88 -5.07
CA ASP A 41 -0.81 15.70 -5.82
C ASP A 41 -1.20 15.75 -7.31
N ASP A 42 -0.55 16.64 -8.06
CA ASP A 42 -0.82 16.82 -9.49
C ASP A 42 -0.43 15.59 -10.33
N GLU A 43 0.47 14.73 -9.83
CA GLU A 43 0.88 13.50 -10.50
C GLU A 43 -0.13 12.35 -10.30
N GLY A 44 -0.99 12.44 -9.28
CA GLY A 44 -1.95 11.41 -8.92
C GLY A 44 -1.31 10.14 -8.35
N SER A 45 -0.05 10.20 -7.91
CA SER A 45 0.71 9.04 -7.44
C SER A 45 0.07 8.40 -6.20
N TYR A 46 -0.53 9.21 -5.33
CA TYR A 46 -1.28 8.78 -4.14
C TYR A 46 -2.38 7.73 -4.41
N ALA A 47 -2.90 7.69 -5.64
CA ALA A 47 -4.00 6.80 -6.03
C ALA A 47 -3.53 5.44 -6.57
N HIS A 48 -2.22 5.21 -6.72
CA HIS A 48 -1.70 4.03 -7.39
C HIS A 48 -1.27 2.94 -6.41
N LEU A 49 -1.69 1.70 -6.69
CA LEU A 49 -1.32 0.53 -5.89
C LEU A 49 -0.91 -0.65 -6.78
N ARG A 50 0.01 -1.49 -6.31
CA ARG A 50 0.35 -2.73 -7.02
C ARG A 50 -0.87 -3.67 -7.10
N ALA A 51 -1.11 -4.24 -8.27
CA ALA A 51 -2.28 -5.08 -8.52
C ALA A 51 -2.42 -6.25 -7.54
N GLY A 52 -1.32 -6.91 -7.15
CA GLY A 52 -1.33 -7.98 -6.17
C GLY A 52 -1.69 -7.50 -4.77
N ALA A 53 -1.23 -6.31 -4.37
CA ALA A 53 -1.60 -5.70 -3.11
C ALA A 53 -3.09 -5.34 -3.07
N LEU A 54 -3.62 -4.73 -4.14
CA LEU A 54 -5.06 -4.46 -4.28
C LEU A 54 -5.88 -5.75 -4.10
N HIS A 55 -5.50 -6.83 -4.78
CA HIS A 55 -6.21 -8.10 -4.68
C HIS A 55 -6.24 -8.65 -3.25
N ARG A 56 -5.10 -8.61 -2.54
CA ARG A 56 -5.00 -9.08 -1.15
C ARG A 56 -5.81 -8.20 -0.20
N LEU A 57 -5.78 -6.89 -0.36
CA LEU A 57 -6.54 -5.95 0.47
C LEU A 57 -8.04 -6.09 0.25
N VAL A 58 -8.52 -6.22 -1.00
CA VAL A 58 -9.93 -6.47 -1.28
C VAL A 58 -10.38 -7.81 -0.68
N ARG A 59 -9.54 -8.85 -0.74
CA ARG A 59 -9.82 -10.12 -0.08
C ARG A 59 -9.91 -9.96 1.44
N ALA A 60 -8.96 -9.26 2.05
CA ALA A 60 -8.96 -9.02 3.49
C ALA A 60 -10.17 -8.17 3.94
N GLN A 61 -10.58 -7.18 3.14
CA GLN A 61 -11.76 -6.34 3.44
C GLN A 61 -13.03 -7.18 3.56
N ARG A 62 -13.18 -8.25 2.77
CA ARG A 62 -14.34 -9.16 2.84
C ARG A 62 -14.41 -9.96 4.14
N LEU A 63 -13.30 -10.05 4.88
CA LEU A 63 -13.21 -10.74 6.16
C LEU A 63 -13.43 -9.79 7.35
N LEU A 64 -13.59 -8.49 7.10
CA LEU A 64 -13.85 -7.51 8.16
C LEU A 64 -15.28 -7.63 8.68
N PRO A 65 -15.52 -7.23 9.95
CA PRO A 65 -16.86 -7.06 10.48
C PRO A 65 -17.72 -6.14 9.60
N ALA A 66 -19.04 -6.37 9.63
CA ALA A 66 -19.99 -5.53 8.92
C ALA A 66 -19.83 -4.05 9.29
N GLY A 67 -19.85 -3.19 8.27
CA GLY A 67 -19.69 -1.73 8.43
C GLY A 67 -18.25 -1.23 8.45
N ILE A 68 -17.26 -2.13 8.49
CA ILE A 68 -15.84 -1.75 8.44
C ILE A 68 -15.28 -1.92 7.03
N ARG A 69 -14.53 -0.92 6.56
CA ARG A 69 -13.83 -0.92 5.27
C ARG A 69 -12.44 -0.31 5.41
N PHE A 70 -11.53 -0.70 4.52
CA PHE A 70 -10.24 -0.05 4.42
C PHE A 70 -10.37 1.33 3.80
N LEU A 71 -9.51 2.25 4.27
CA LEU A 71 -9.24 3.55 3.69
C LEU A 71 -7.75 3.61 3.39
N VAL A 72 -7.41 3.82 2.12
CA VAL A 72 -6.02 4.03 1.67
C VAL A 72 -5.68 5.50 1.86
N VAL A 73 -4.53 5.76 2.48
CA VAL A 73 -3.95 7.09 2.74
C VAL A 73 -2.48 7.00 2.36
N GLU A 74 -2.05 7.85 1.44
CA GLU A 74 -0.66 8.02 0.97
C GLU A 74 -0.32 9.50 0.98
#